data_AF-A0A1I4ES57-F1
#
_entry.id   AF-A0A1I4ES57-F1
#
_cell.length_a   1.000
_cell.length_b   1.000
_cell.length_c   1.000
_cell.angle_alpha   90.00
_cell.angle_beta   90.00
_cell.angle_gamma   90.00
#
_symmetry.space_group_name_H-M   'P 1'
#
loop_
_entity.id
_entity.type
_entity.pdbx_description
1 polymer ?
#
loop_
_entity_poly.entity_id
_entity_poly.type
_entity_poly.pdbx_seq_one_letter_code
_entity_poly.pdbx_strand_id
1 'polypeptide(L)'
;MTIFRFRTGNREGGPAPRPPMADSPRSIFGKMNAVSVAGVQFARFCPALALTGALFSGAAVAAQQIAVPSGVEFALYDVILEEDAGIARFRFVVPAIAPAGAHLEFADIVDDLQFVCDRVIVPALQGNGWSEAEIVLSISDQRADFGTYDPAITQFFQPFRLKDQTCIWEDF
;
A
#
# COMPACT_ATOMS: atom_id res chain seq x y z
N MET A 1 -20.11 32.63 -48.41
CA MET A 1 -20.87 31.50 -47.84
C MET A 1 -19.99 30.26 -47.92
N THR A 2 -19.08 30.07 -46.97
CA THR A 2 -18.10 28.97 -46.98
C THR A 2 -18.40 28.06 -45.80
N ILE A 3 -18.77 26.83 -46.11
CA ILE A 3 -19.23 25.80 -45.17
C ILE A 3 -18.01 25.25 -44.42
N PHE A 4 -17.92 25.51 -43.11
CA PHE A 4 -16.94 24.88 -42.22
C PHE A 4 -17.37 23.43 -41.94
N ARG A 5 -16.60 22.48 -42.46
CA ARG A 5 -16.78 21.04 -42.21
C ARG A 5 -16.08 20.71 -40.88
N PHE A 6 -16.86 20.43 -39.84
CA PHE A 6 -16.33 19.90 -38.58
C PHE A 6 -15.78 18.49 -38.82
N ARG A 7 -14.47 18.32 -38.62
CA ARG A 7 -13.79 17.02 -38.57
C ARG A 7 -14.10 16.40 -37.21
N THR A 8 -14.88 15.32 -37.20
CA THR A 8 -15.04 14.45 -36.03
C THR A 8 -13.69 13.82 -35.71
N GLY A 9 -12.99 14.37 -34.73
CA GLY A 9 -11.77 13.79 -34.17
C GLY A 9 -12.15 12.63 -33.27
N ASN A 10 -11.76 11.42 -33.68
CA ASN A 10 -11.83 10.20 -32.89
C ASN A 10 -10.92 10.37 -31.66
N ARG A 11 -11.50 10.57 -30.46
CA ARG A 11 -10.78 10.67 -29.19
C ARG A 11 -10.71 9.27 -28.55
N GLU A 12 -10.05 8.35 -29.24
CA GLU A 12 -9.67 7.06 -28.65
C GLU A 12 -8.24 7.17 -28.17
N GLY A 13 -8.10 7.70 -26.96
CA GLY A 13 -6.82 7.86 -26.28
C GLY A 13 -7.05 7.80 -24.79
N GLY A 14 -7.51 6.64 -24.30
CA GLY A 14 -7.38 6.32 -22.88
C GLY A 14 -5.89 6.33 -22.51
N PRO A 15 -5.52 6.70 -21.27
CA PRO A 15 -4.13 6.69 -20.84
C PRO A 15 -3.54 5.30 -21.09
N ALA A 16 -2.35 5.27 -21.69
CA ALA A 16 -1.63 4.03 -21.94
C ALA A 16 -1.49 3.24 -20.63
N PRO A 17 -1.61 1.90 -20.65
CA PRO A 17 -1.39 1.09 -19.47
C PRO A 17 0.03 1.37 -18.96
N ARG A 18 0.13 1.84 -17.70
CA ARG A 18 1.42 2.11 -17.07
C ARG A 18 2.22 0.80 -16.99
N PRO A 19 3.55 0.86 -17.21
CA PRO A 19 4.40 -0.31 -17.04
C PRO A 19 4.29 -0.86 -15.60
N PRO A 20 4.55 -2.16 -15.40
CA PRO A 20 4.55 -2.74 -14.06
C PRO A 20 5.55 -1.99 -13.19
N MET A 21 5.07 -1.52 -12.03
CA MET A 21 5.85 -0.75 -11.06
C MET A 21 7.03 -1.59 -10.57
N ALA A 22 8.23 -0.99 -10.53
CA ALA A 22 9.40 -1.65 -9.96
C ALA A 22 9.30 -1.58 -8.43
N ASP A 23 9.43 -2.72 -7.74
CA ASP A 23 9.48 -2.72 -6.27
C ASP A 23 10.66 -1.86 -5.79
N SER A 24 10.38 -0.91 -4.90
CA SER A 24 11.41 -0.05 -4.31
C SER A 24 12.42 -0.93 -3.56
N PRO A 25 13.75 -0.75 -3.76
CA PRO A 25 14.76 -1.53 -3.04
C PRO A 25 14.74 -1.30 -1.51
N ARG A 26 14.02 -0.26 -1.05
CA ARG A 26 13.80 0.04 0.37
C ARG A 26 12.51 -0.58 0.93
N SER A 27 11.67 -1.17 0.07
CA SER A 27 10.47 -1.89 0.50
C SER A 27 10.85 -3.14 1.28
N ILE A 28 10.26 -3.30 2.47
CA ILE A 28 10.39 -4.52 3.26
C ILE A 28 9.10 -5.36 3.27
N PHE A 29 8.10 -5.03 2.44
CA PHE A 29 6.80 -5.72 2.43
C PHE A 29 6.94 -7.24 2.26
N GLY A 30 7.86 -7.70 1.40
CA GLY A 30 8.14 -9.13 1.22
C GLY A 30 8.86 -9.81 2.40
N LYS A 31 9.55 -9.06 3.28
CA LYS A 31 10.31 -9.61 4.41
C LYS A 31 9.43 -9.88 5.64
N MET A 32 8.38 -9.10 5.85
CA MET A 32 7.48 -9.26 7.01
C MET A 32 6.60 -10.51 6.94
N ASN A 33 6.19 -10.95 5.75
CA ASN A 33 5.43 -12.20 5.57
C ASN A 33 6.29 -13.48 5.65
N ALA A 34 7.61 -13.38 5.78
CA ALA A 34 8.50 -14.54 5.86
C ALA A 34 8.62 -15.12 7.30
N VAL A 35 7.98 -14.50 8.29
CA VAL A 35 7.97 -15.01 9.67
C VAL A 35 6.94 -16.14 9.82
N SER A 36 7.45 -17.36 9.60
CA SER A 36 7.05 -18.63 10.24
C SER A 36 5.65 -19.21 9.99
N VAL A 37 5.54 -20.03 8.95
CA VAL A 37 4.78 -21.31 8.98
C VAL A 37 5.65 -22.43 8.39
N ALA A 38 6.89 -22.57 8.87
CA ALA A 38 7.77 -23.68 8.51
C ALA A 38 7.96 -24.58 9.75
N GLY A 39 6.88 -25.26 10.14
CA GLY A 39 6.86 -26.02 11.39
C GLY A 39 5.84 -27.14 11.43
N VAL A 40 5.64 -27.87 10.33
CA VAL A 40 5.00 -29.20 10.40
C VAL A 40 5.86 -30.19 9.62
N GLN A 41 6.86 -30.73 10.31
CA GLN A 41 7.69 -31.81 9.82
C GLN A 41 6.90 -33.13 9.94
N PHE A 42 6.02 -33.42 8.97
CA PHE A 42 5.40 -34.73 8.89
C PHE A 42 6.43 -35.75 8.40
N ALA A 43 6.84 -36.59 9.34
CA ALA A 43 7.74 -37.71 9.12
C ALA A 43 7.15 -38.70 8.10
N ARG A 44 7.93 -38.92 7.04
CA ARG A 44 8.14 -40.13 6.23
C ARG A 44 7.14 -41.29 6.44
N PHE A 45 6.47 -41.74 5.37
CA PHE A 45 6.42 -43.15 4.92
C PHE A 45 5.66 -43.32 3.58
N CYS A 46 6.00 -44.40 2.86
CA CYS A 46 5.47 -44.93 1.59
C CYS A 46 6.00 -44.38 0.24
N PRO A 47 6.86 -45.14 -0.47
CA PRO A 47 7.22 -44.89 -1.86
C PRO A 47 6.35 -45.73 -2.81
N ALA A 48 5.46 -45.12 -3.58
CA ALA A 48 4.91 -45.71 -4.80
C ALA A 48 4.34 -44.63 -5.71
N LEU A 49 4.87 -44.58 -6.94
CA LEU A 49 4.33 -44.00 -8.18
C LEU A 49 3.33 -42.83 -8.07
N ALA A 50 3.75 -41.64 -8.48
CA ALA A 50 2.93 -40.76 -9.32
C ALA A 50 3.78 -39.63 -9.94
N LEU A 51 3.80 -39.53 -11.28
CA LEU A 51 4.17 -38.31 -11.99
C LEU A 51 3.28 -37.17 -11.46
N THR A 52 3.86 -36.17 -10.80
CA THR A 52 3.13 -34.96 -10.42
C THR A 52 3.84 -33.76 -11.01
N GLY A 53 3.17 -33.10 -11.96
CA GLY A 53 3.61 -31.84 -12.55
C GLY A 53 3.71 -30.78 -11.46
N ALA A 54 4.88 -30.15 -11.37
CA ALA A 54 5.11 -29.00 -10.51
C ALA A 54 4.32 -27.80 -11.05
N LEU A 55 3.09 -27.63 -10.58
CA LEU A 55 2.38 -26.36 -10.68
C LEU A 55 3.02 -25.39 -9.69
N PHE A 56 3.99 -24.61 -10.17
CA PHE A 56 4.46 -23.42 -9.47
C PHE A 56 3.28 -22.44 -9.36
N SER A 57 2.61 -22.49 -8.21
CA SER A 57 1.65 -21.46 -7.82
C SER A 57 2.46 -20.23 -7.42
N GLY A 58 2.59 -19.27 -8.34
CA GLY A 58 3.06 -17.94 -7.99
C GLY A 58 2.03 -17.33 -7.03
N ALA A 59 2.37 -17.22 -5.75
CA ALA A 59 1.57 -16.47 -4.80
C ALA A 59 1.58 -15.01 -5.25
N ALA A 60 0.49 -14.56 -5.86
CA ALA A 60 0.25 -13.14 -6.05
C ALA A 60 0.30 -12.49 -4.67
N VAL A 61 1.26 -11.58 -4.47
CA VAL A 61 1.41 -10.85 -3.22
C VAL A 61 0.21 -9.90 -3.12
N ALA A 62 -0.85 -10.35 -2.45
CA ALA A 62 -2.06 -9.58 -2.26
C ALA A 62 -1.77 -8.39 -1.34
N ALA A 63 -2.17 -7.18 -1.75
CA ALA A 63 -2.20 -6.03 -0.85
C ALA A 63 -3.10 -6.36 0.35
N GLN A 64 -2.66 -5.99 1.56
CA GLN A 64 -3.46 -6.25 2.76
C GLN A 64 -4.54 -5.18 2.87
N GLN A 65 -5.79 -5.59 2.68
CA GLN A 65 -6.96 -4.73 2.85
C GLN A 65 -7.22 -4.49 4.34
N ILE A 66 -7.49 -3.24 4.68
CA ILE A 66 -7.75 -2.78 6.03
C ILE A 66 -9.14 -2.16 6.04
N ALA A 67 -10.02 -2.77 6.83
CA ALA A 67 -11.33 -2.21 7.10
C ALA A 67 -11.20 -1.04 8.07
N VAL A 68 -11.69 0.13 7.67
CA VAL A 68 -11.74 1.35 8.49
C VAL A 68 -13.20 1.72 8.81
N PRO A 69 -13.45 2.51 9.87
CA PRO A 69 -14.81 2.85 10.30
C PRO A 69 -15.68 3.53 9.24
N SER A 70 -15.11 4.35 8.35
CA SER A 70 -15.88 5.00 7.27
C SER A 70 -16.35 4.02 6.18
N GLY A 71 -15.80 2.81 6.14
CA GLY A 71 -16.04 1.85 5.06
C GLY A 71 -15.20 2.09 3.80
N VAL A 72 -14.24 3.03 3.84
CA VAL A 72 -13.29 3.25 2.75
C VAL A 72 -12.24 2.13 2.73
N GLU A 73 -11.92 1.63 1.55
CA GLU A 73 -10.93 0.56 1.39
C GLU A 73 -9.50 1.12 1.43
N PHE A 74 -8.74 0.75 2.46
CA PHE A 74 -7.30 1.02 2.56
C PHE A 74 -6.52 -0.25 2.24
N ALA A 75 -5.67 -0.21 1.22
CA ALA A 75 -4.83 -1.34 0.85
C ALA A 75 -3.35 -1.04 1.12
N LEU A 76 -2.78 -1.64 2.17
CA LEU A 76 -1.34 -1.54 2.44
C LEU A 76 -0.59 -2.25 1.30
N TYR A 77 0.31 -1.51 0.63
CA TYR A 77 1.08 -2.06 -0.49
C TYR A 77 2.58 -1.97 -0.29
N ASP A 78 3.08 -1.11 0.60
CA ASP A 78 4.50 -0.95 0.83
C ASP A 78 4.77 -0.39 2.24
N VAL A 79 5.88 -0.83 2.83
CA VAL A 79 6.39 -0.38 4.13
C VAL A 79 7.89 -0.16 3.98
N ILE A 80 8.35 1.03 4.36
CA ILE A 80 9.75 1.43 4.31
C ILE A 80 10.16 1.82 5.72
N LEU A 81 11.10 1.07 6.29
CA LEU A 81 11.69 1.38 7.58
C LEU A 81 13.08 1.99 7.38
N GLU A 82 13.25 3.21 7.84
CA GLU A 82 14.51 3.94 7.83
C GLU A 82 15.05 3.96 9.26
N GLU A 83 15.63 2.83 9.70
CA GLU A 83 16.13 2.61 11.07
C GLU A 83 17.09 3.71 11.52
N ASP A 84 18.06 4.09 10.67
CA ASP A 84 19.04 5.14 10.97
C ASP A 84 18.40 6.51 11.21
N ALA A 85 17.23 6.76 10.61
CA ALA A 85 16.50 8.02 10.73
C ALA A 85 15.37 7.94 11.78
N GLY A 86 15.03 6.75 12.29
CA GLY A 86 13.88 6.55 13.15
C GLY A 86 12.54 6.80 12.44
N ILE A 87 12.47 6.62 11.11
CA ILE A 87 11.26 6.89 10.32
C ILE A 87 10.65 5.57 9.82
N ALA A 88 9.34 5.40 10.01
CA ALA A 88 8.56 4.29 9.50
C ALA A 88 7.47 4.78 8.54
N ARG A 89 7.61 4.47 7.25
CA ARG A 89 6.64 4.89 6.22
C ARG A 89 5.71 3.74 5.88
N PHE A 90 4.41 3.98 5.98
CA PHE A 90 3.37 3.04 5.58
C PHE A 90 2.60 3.62 4.41
N ARG A 91 2.51 2.85 3.32
CA ARG A 91 2.01 3.34 2.04
C ARG A 91 0.79 2.55 1.62
N PHE A 92 -0.32 3.25 1.42
CA PHE A 92 -1.63 2.69 1.15
C PHE A 92 -2.16 3.16 -0.19
N VAL A 93 -2.86 2.26 -0.88
CA VAL A 93 -3.73 2.61 -2.00
C VAL A 93 -5.14 2.79 -1.48
N VAL A 94 -5.75 3.93 -1.77
CA VAL A 94 -7.13 4.29 -1.45
C VAL A 94 -7.79 4.85 -2.71
N PRO A 95 -8.40 4.00 -3.57
CA PRO A 95 -8.94 4.44 -4.86
C PRO A 95 -10.04 5.50 -4.74
N ALA A 96 -10.67 5.63 -3.57
CA ALA A 96 -11.75 6.58 -3.31
C ALA A 96 -11.31 8.06 -3.39
N ILE A 97 -10.01 8.36 -3.21
CA ILE A 97 -9.49 9.73 -3.33
C ILE A 97 -9.24 10.14 -4.79
N ALA A 98 -9.35 9.20 -5.74
CA ALA A 98 -9.15 9.47 -7.15
C ALA A 98 -10.08 10.62 -7.62
N PRO A 99 -9.60 11.57 -8.43
CA PRO A 99 -10.43 12.62 -9.00
C PRO A 99 -11.57 12.07 -9.86
N ALA A 100 -11.31 10.93 -10.52
CA ALA A 100 -12.31 10.17 -11.26
C ALA A 100 -12.95 9.13 -10.32
N GLY A 101 -13.78 9.56 -9.37
CA GLY A 101 -14.37 8.65 -8.39
C GLY A 101 -15.21 9.35 -7.33
N ALA A 102 -15.20 8.80 -6.11
CA ALA A 102 -15.81 9.44 -4.95
C ALA A 102 -15.13 10.77 -4.61
N HIS A 103 -13.86 10.93 -4.99
CA HIS A 103 -13.07 12.14 -4.79
C HIS A 103 -13.09 12.61 -3.34
N LEU A 104 -12.79 11.66 -2.43
CA LEU A 104 -12.66 11.97 -1.02
C LEU A 104 -11.46 12.88 -0.80
N GLU A 105 -11.69 13.95 -0.05
CA GLU A 105 -10.66 14.87 0.37
C GLU A 105 -10.00 14.37 1.67
N PHE A 106 -8.89 14.98 2.04
CA PHE A 106 -8.18 14.62 3.27
C PHE A 106 -9.09 14.66 4.51
N ALA A 107 -9.97 15.66 4.59
CA ALA A 107 -10.90 15.83 5.71
C ALA A 107 -11.91 14.69 5.84
N ASP A 108 -12.22 13.98 4.75
CA ASP A 108 -13.18 12.87 4.76
C ASP A 108 -12.60 11.58 5.34
N ILE A 109 -11.27 11.46 5.38
CA ILE A 109 -10.55 10.24 5.80
C ILE A 109 -9.68 10.44 7.04
N VAL A 110 -9.62 11.66 7.59
CA VAL A 110 -8.73 12.04 8.70
C VAL A 110 -8.87 11.10 9.91
N ASP A 111 -10.10 10.76 10.29
CA ASP A 111 -10.39 9.87 11.41
C ASP A 111 -9.99 8.41 11.12
N ASP A 112 -10.09 7.98 9.86
CA ASP A 112 -9.63 6.65 9.45
C ASP A 112 -8.10 6.57 9.51
N LEU A 113 -7.37 7.66 9.19
CA LEU A 113 -5.90 7.68 9.30
C LEU A 113 -5.46 7.48 10.75
N GLN A 114 -6.12 8.14 11.70
CA GLN A 114 -5.89 7.92 13.13
C GLN A 114 -6.18 6.46 13.51
N PHE A 115 -7.33 5.93 13.07
CA PHE A 115 -7.69 4.53 13.32
C PHE A 115 -6.65 3.54 12.76
N VAL A 116 -6.20 3.73 11.52
CA VAL A 116 -5.17 2.89 10.89
C VAL A 116 -3.86 2.98 11.68
N CYS A 117 -3.47 4.17 12.11
CA CYS A 117 -2.27 4.36 12.93
C CYS A 117 -2.35 3.54 14.22
N ASP A 118 -3.41 3.74 15.00
CA ASP A 118 -3.57 3.13 16.32
C ASP A 118 -3.79 1.61 16.26
N ARG A 119 -4.54 1.13 15.27
CA ARG A 119 -5.02 -0.25 15.22
C ARG A 119 -4.18 -1.18 14.35
N VAL A 120 -3.43 -0.63 13.40
CA VAL A 120 -2.64 -1.41 12.45
C VAL A 120 -1.15 -1.11 12.60
N ILE A 121 -0.77 0.17 12.56
CA ILE A 121 0.65 0.55 12.53
C ILE A 121 1.32 0.39 13.88
N VAL A 122 0.71 0.88 14.96
CA VAL A 122 1.28 0.79 16.31
C VAL A 122 1.57 -0.67 16.70
N PRO A 123 0.63 -1.63 16.56
CA PRO A 123 0.92 -3.03 16.85
C PRO A 123 2.01 -3.62 15.95
N ALA A 124 2.05 -3.25 14.67
CA ALA A 124 3.07 -3.71 13.74
C ALA A 124 4.47 -3.23 14.14
N LEU A 125 4.62 -1.96 14.50
CA LEU A 125 5.89 -1.40 14.96
C LEU A 125 6.38 -2.04 16.26
N GLN A 126 5.48 -2.19 17.24
CA GLN A 126 5.81 -2.87 18.49
C GLN A 126 6.24 -4.32 18.27
N GLY A 127 5.53 -5.06 17.43
CA GLY A 127 5.89 -6.43 17.07
C GLY A 127 7.26 -6.55 16.40
N ASN A 128 7.78 -5.46 15.84
CA ASN A 128 9.10 -5.36 15.23
C ASN A 128 10.13 -4.63 16.11
N GLY A 129 9.83 -4.38 17.40
CA GLY A 129 10.78 -3.81 18.37
C GLY A 129 10.94 -2.29 18.31
N TRP A 130 10.06 -1.59 17.59
CA TRP A 130 10.05 -0.12 17.56
C TRP A 130 9.19 0.41 18.72
N SER A 131 9.80 1.18 19.62
CA SER A 131 9.10 1.83 20.73
C SER A 131 8.84 3.32 20.50
N GLU A 132 9.65 3.97 19.66
CA GLU A 132 9.53 5.37 19.26
C GLU A 132 9.88 5.48 17.77
N ALA A 133 9.15 6.30 17.03
CA ALA A 133 9.31 6.48 15.58
C ALA A 133 8.62 7.75 15.11
N GLU A 134 9.12 8.35 14.03
CA GLU A 134 8.29 9.18 13.16
C GLU A 134 7.58 8.26 12.16
N ILE A 135 6.27 8.30 12.13
CA ILE A 135 5.44 7.52 11.21
C ILE A 135 5.00 8.44 10.09
N VAL A 136 5.16 8.02 8.84
CA VAL A 136 4.61 8.74 7.68
C VAL A 136 3.61 7.84 6.97
N LEU A 137 2.33 8.15 7.14
CA LEU A 137 1.23 7.56 6.40
C LEU A 137 1.14 8.23 5.03
N SER A 138 1.41 7.48 3.95
CA SER A 138 1.29 7.95 2.58
C SER A 138 0.08 7.29 1.92
N ILE A 139 -0.91 8.10 1.55
CA ILE A 139 -2.17 7.62 0.97
C ILE A 139 -2.25 8.09 -0.47
N SER A 140 -2.40 7.17 -1.42
CA SER A 140 -2.50 7.52 -2.84
C SER A 140 -3.65 6.79 -3.53
N ASP A 141 -4.23 7.38 -4.58
CA ASP A 141 -5.34 6.75 -5.33
C ASP A 141 -4.91 5.46 -6.05
N GLN A 142 -3.61 5.34 -6.30
CA GLN A 142 -2.95 4.22 -6.92
C GLN A 142 -1.52 4.08 -6.40
N ARG A 143 -0.84 2.98 -6.73
CA ARG A 143 0.56 2.81 -6.31
C ARG A 143 1.45 3.87 -6.94
N ALA A 144 2.31 4.47 -6.12
CA ALA A 144 3.32 5.43 -6.56
C ALA A 144 4.74 4.86 -6.34
N ASP A 145 5.69 5.23 -7.19
CA ASP A 145 7.10 4.95 -6.95
C ASP A 145 7.62 5.78 -5.77
N PHE A 146 8.48 5.18 -4.94
CA PHE A 146 9.05 5.91 -3.81
C PHE A 146 10.03 6.98 -4.29
N GLY A 147 9.89 8.21 -3.78
CA GLY A 147 10.77 9.33 -4.12
C GLY A 147 10.50 9.97 -5.49
N THR A 148 9.46 9.53 -6.20
CA THR A 148 9.06 10.10 -7.49
C THR A 148 7.78 10.91 -7.32
N TYR A 149 7.76 12.12 -7.87
CA TYR A 149 6.56 12.93 -7.98
C TYR A 149 5.85 12.64 -9.31
N ASP A 150 4.57 12.30 -9.26
CA ASP A 150 3.69 12.14 -10.42
C ASP A 150 2.43 12.99 -10.22
N PRO A 151 2.20 14.06 -11.02
CA PRO A 151 1.04 14.94 -10.87
C PRO A 151 -0.28 14.26 -11.24
N ALA A 152 -0.26 13.06 -11.86
CA ALA A 152 -1.46 12.28 -12.14
C ALA A 152 -1.89 11.39 -10.96
N ILE A 153 -1.10 11.31 -9.89
CA ILE A 153 -1.41 10.56 -8.67
C ILE A 153 -1.89 11.55 -7.61
N THR A 154 -3.10 11.35 -7.12
CA THR A 154 -3.57 12.10 -5.95
C THR A 154 -2.98 11.45 -4.72
N GLN A 155 -2.28 12.23 -3.90
CA GLN A 155 -1.59 11.71 -2.73
C GLN A 155 -1.69 12.68 -1.55
N PHE A 156 -1.93 12.10 -0.37
CA PHE A 156 -1.88 12.78 0.91
C PHE A 156 -0.80 12.16 1.79
N PHE A 157 -0.21 12.98 2.64
CA PHE A 157 0.76 12.54 3.65
C PHE A 157 0.28 12.99 5.02
N GLN A 158 0.30 12.07 5.97
CA GLN A 158 -0.01 12.35 7.36
C GLN A 158 1.14 11.88 8.25
N PRO A 159 1.84 12.79 8.95
CA PRO A 159 2.86 12.39 9.89
C PRO A 159 2.24 12.09 11.26
N PHE A 160 2.80 11.11 11.95
CA PHE A 160 2.52 10.84 13.35
C PHE A 160 3.83 10.65 14.09
N ARG A 161 3.81 10.90 15.38
CA ARG A 161 4.88 10.49 16.28
C ARG A 161 4.41 9.31 17.11
N LEU A 162 5.12 8.20 17.02
CA LEU A 162 4.95 7.09 17.95
C LEU A 162 5.64 7.45 19.27
N LYS A 163 4.83 7.57 20.32
CA LYS A 163 5.32 7.77 21.68
C LYS A 163 4.41 7.04 22.65
N ASP A 164 5.00 6.33 23.62
CA ASP A 164 4.26 5.59 24.64
C ASP A 164 3.14 4.73 24.01
N GLN A 165 3.48 4.02 22.92
CA GLN A 165 2.55 3.14 22.20
C GLN A 165 1.31 3.84 21.64
N THR A 166 1.38 5.16 21.42
CA THR A 166 0.28 5.98 20.91
C THR A 166 0.74 6.73 19.66
N CYS A 167 -0.14 6.83 18.65
CA CYS A 167 0.09 7.72 17.53
C CYS A 167 -0.35 9.14 17.89
N ILE A 168 0.62 10.04 18.02
CA ILE A 168 0.37 11.46 18.23
C ILE A 168 0.36 12.15 16.87
N TRP A 169 -0.71 12.88 16.57
CA TRP A 169 -0.84 13.67 15.35
C TRP A 169 0.26 14.73 15.27
N GLU A 170 0.93 14.85 14.14
CA GLU A 170 1.86 15.94 13.85
C GLU A 170 1.38 16.67 12.60
N ASP A 171 1.65 17.97 12.51
CA ASP A 171 1.30 18.79 11.35
C ASP A 171 2.51 18.89 10.39
N PHE A 172 2.22 19.02 9.09
CA PHE A 172 3.22 19.34 8.05
C PHE A 172 3.30 20.84 7.78
#